data_AF-U1GZM7-F1
#
_entry.id   AF-U1GZM7-F1
#
_cell.length_a   1.000
_cell.length_b   1.000
_cell.length_c   1.000
_cell.angle_alpha   90.00
_cell.angle_beta   90.00
_cell.angle_gamma   90.00
#
_symmetry.space_group_name_H-M   'P 1'
#
loop_
_entity.id
_entity.type
_entity.pdbx_description
1 polymer ?
#
loop_
_entity_poly.entity_id
_entity_poly.type
_entity_poly.pdbx_seq_one_letter_code
_entity_poly.pdbx_strand_id
1 'polypeptide(L)'
;MANQEEIQFLPTRLNREATVYGGMTVPEFGIVATIGFAVGLIFGMMLWVIGASWLFVPALAMLMCIIFVLIGKVLIARIKRGKPEAYLNRLIEERIDSLLGGNKFIRRAGFWATRRSSKGLL
;
A
#
# COMPACT_ATOMS: atom_id res chain seq x y z
N MET A 1 43.47 -22.20 10.45
CA MET A 1 42.79 -21.86 9.18
C MET A 1 41.30 -21.99 9.47
N ALA A 2 40.66 -20.90 9.87
CA ALA A 2 39.24 -20.90 10.22
C ALA A 2 38.43 -20.63 8.95
N ASN A 3 37.58 -21.59 8.60
CA ASN A 3 36.78 -21.59 7.39
C ASN A 3 35.75 -20.46 7.50
N GLN A 4 35.98 -19.37 6.76
CA GLN A 4 34.95 -18.36 6.53
C GLN A 4 33.91 -19.00 5.62
N GLU A 5 32.88 -19.62 6.20
CA GLU A 5 31.61 -19.83 5.52
C GLU A 5 30.98 -18.45 5.29
N GLU A 6 31.50 -17.78 4.27
CA GLU A 6 30.89 -16.59 3.69
C GLU A 6 29.51 -17.01 3.21
N ILE A 7 28.47 -16.58 3.94
CA ILE A 7 27.08 -16.92 3.65
C ILE A 7 26.77 -16.33 2.26
N GLN A 8 26.94 -17.16 1.22
CA GLN A 8 26.91 -16.80 -0.19
C GLN A 8 25.57 -16.18 -0.63
N PHE A 9 24.52 -16.34 0.17
CA PHE A 9 23.20 -15.82 -0.10
C PHE A 9 22.57 -15.23 1.16
N LEU A 10 22.63 -13.91 1.30
CA LEU A 10 21.65 -13.17 2.10
C LEU A 10 20.34 -13.15 1.30
N PRO A 11 19.25 -13.81 1.75
CA PRO A 11 17.99 -13.81 1.02
C PRO A 11 17.41 -12.39 1.03
N THR A 12 17.66 -11.65 -0.05
CA THR A 12 17.18 -10.28 -0.28
C THR A 12 15.65 -10.20 -0.38
N ARG A 13 14.99 -11.36 -0.44
CA ARG A 13 13.54 -11.53 -0.49
C ARG A 13 12.87 -11.63 0.88
N LEU A 14 13.62 -11.79 1.98
CA LEU A 14 12.99 -12.08 3.28
C LEU A 14 12.09 -10.95 3.78
N ASN A 15 12.45 -9.70 3.49
CA ASN A 15 11.68 -8.52 3.88
C ASN A 15 10.80 -7.97 2.76
N ARG A 16 10.72 -8.67 1.62
CA ARG A 16 9.96 -8.20 0.47
C ARG A 16 8.53 -8.70 0.59
N GLU A 17 7.59 -7.77 0.65
CA GLU A 17 6.18 -8.10 0.63
C GLU A 17 5.81 -8.89 -0.64
N ALA A 18 4.95 -9.89 -0.47
CA ALA A 18 4.48 -10.73 -1.56
C ALA A 18 3.69 -9.90 -2.57
N THR A 19 4.02 -10.07 -3.85
CA THR A 19 3.27 -9.47 -4.95
C THR A 19 2.06 -10.33 -5.28
N VAL A 20 0.86 -9.73 -5.31
CA VAL A 20 -0.40 -10.43 -5.56
C VAL A 20 -0.71 -10.50 -7.05
N TYR A 21 -0.69 -9.35 -7.74
CA TYR A 21 -1.11 -9.26 -9.14
C TYR A 21 -0.26 -8.24 -9.91
N GLY A 22 0.38 -8.67 -11.00
CA GLY A 22 1.11 -7.79 -11.91
C GLY A 22 2.23 -6.94 -11.27
N GLY A 23 2.80 -7.40 -10.14
CA GLY A 23 3.82 -6.65 -9.38
C GLY A 23 3.28 -5.67 -8.33
N MET A 24 1.96 -5.64 -8.12
CA MET A 24 1.31 -4.91 -7.02
C MET A 24 1.35 -5.72 -5.72
N THR A 25 1.53 -5.02 -4.61
CA THR A 25 1.41 -5.59 -3.25
C THR A 25 -0.07 -5.66 -2.84
N VAL A 26 -0.38 -6.39 -1.76
CA VAL A 26 -1.74 -6.50 -1.19
C VAL A 26 -2.39 -5.13 -0.93
N PRO A 27 -1.76 -4.18 -0.22
CA PRO A 27 -2.40 -2.90 0.08
C PRO A 27 -2.63 -2.04 -1.17
N GLU A 28 -1.72 -2.08 -2.13
CA GLU A 28 -1.86 -1.37 -3.40
C GLU A 28 -3.06 -1.87 -4.21
N PHE A 29 -3.17 -3.21 -4.32
CA PHE A 29 -4.31 -3.85 -4.96
C PHE A 29 -5.62 -3.47 -4.26
N GLY A 30 -5.64 -3.53 -2.92
CA GLY A 30 -6.82 -3.19 -2.12
C GLY A 30 -7.30 -1.75 -2.34
N ILE A 31 -6.38 -0.77 -2.38
CA ILE A 31 -6.73 0.63 -2.63
C ILE A 31 -7.30 0.82 -4.04
N VAL A 32 -6.63 0.27 -5.07
CA VAL A 32 -7.11 0.39 -6.45
C VAL A 32 -8.48 -0.26 -6.63
N ALA A 33 -8.69 -1.44 -6.05
CA ALA A 33 -9.98 -2.13 -6.06
C ALA A 33 -11.07 -1.31 -5.35
N THR A 34 -10.77 -0.76 -4.17
CA THR A 34 -11.72 0.06 -3.40
C THR A 34 -12.10 1.33 -4.14
N ILE A 35 -11.13 2.01 -4.78
CA ILE A 35 -11.40 3.20 -5.60
C ILE A 35 -12.28 2.83 -6.80
N GLY A 36 -11.94 1.75 -7.52
CA GLY A 36 -12.74 1.28 -8.65
C GLY A 36 -14.17 0.92 -8.25
N PHE A 37 -14.34 0.25 -7.11
CA PHE A 37 -15.64 -0.09 -6.55
C PHE A 37 -16.45 1.16 -6.17
N ALA A 38 -15.83 2.13 -5.48
CA ALA A 38 -16.49 3.39 -5.11
C ALA A 38 -16.92 4.20 -6.34
N VAL A 39 -16.05 4.28 -7.36
CA VAL A 39 -16.38 4.94 -8.63
C VAL A 39 -17.54 4.24 -9.33
N GLY A 40 -17.52 2.91 -9.40
CA GLY A 40 -18.61 2.13 -9.99
C GLY A 40 -19.93 2.26 -9.22
N LEU A 41 -19.89 2.37 -7.89
CA LEU A 41 -21.08 2.66 -7.08
C LEU A 41 -21.67 4.04 -7.39
N ILE A 42 -20.83 5.07 -7.52
CA ILE A 42 -21.29 6.43 -7.86
C ILE A 42 -21.96 6.44 -9.24
N PHE A 43 -21.31 5.84 -10.25
CA PHE A 43 -21.90 5.74 -11.58
C PHE A 43 -23.18 4.88 -11.60
N GLY A 44 -23.20 3.77 -10.87
CA GLY A 44 -24.36 2.92 -10.75
C GLY A 44 -25.55 3.65 -10.10
N MET A 45 -25.30 4.38 -9.01
CA MET A 45 -26.31 5.23 -8.36
C MET A 45 -26.81 6.33 -9.30
N MET A 46 -25.92 6.98 -10.04
CA MET A 46 -26.30 8.00 -11.01
C MET A 46 -27.22 7.43 -12.11
N LEU A 47 -26.94 6.22 -12.61
CA LEU A 47 -27.83 5.53 -13.56
C LEU A 47 -29.18 5.17 -12.95
N TRP A 48 -29.20 4.72 -11.69
CA TRP A 48 -30.44 4.42 -10.99
C TRP A 48 -31.34 5.67 -10.85
N VAL A 49 -30.76 6.83 -10.54
CA VAL A 49 -31.50 8.12 -10.46
C VAL A 49 -32.12 8.52 -11.80
N ILE A 50 -31.51 8.16 -12.93
CA ILE A 50 -32.03 8.44 -14.28
C ILE A 50 -33.17 7.47 -14.67
N GLY A 51 -33.49 6.50 -13.82
CA GLY A 51 -34.59 5.54 -14.03
C GLY A 51 -34.14 4.16 -14.50
N ALA A 52 -32.83 3.87 -14.48
CA ALA A 52 -32.33 2.52 -14.76
C ALA A 52 -32.64 1.57 -13.58
N SER A 53 -32.58 0.26 -13.83
CA SER A 53 -32.78 -0.75 -12.77
C SER A 53 -31.73 -0.66 -11.65
N TRP A 54 -32.14 -0.93 -10.41
CA TRP A 54 -31.21 -0.96 -9.27
C TRP A 54 -30.09 -2.00 -9.44
N LEU A 55 -30.29 -3.03 -10.29
CA LEU A 55 -29.29 -4.05 -10.61
C LEU A 55 -28.01 -3.47 -11.22
N PHE A 56 -28.07 -2.29 -11.84
CA PHE A 56 -26.89 -1.64 -12.38
C PHE A 56 -25.91 -1.21 -11.29
N VAL A 57 -26.37 -0.94 -10.06
CA VAL A 57 -25.50 -0.49 -8.96
C VAL A 57 -24.42 -1.53 -8.61
N PRO A 58 -24.77 -2.77 -8.20
CA PRO A 58 -23.75 -3.78 -7.91
C PRO A 58 -22.98 -4.23 -9.16
N ALA A 59 -23.63 -4.25 -10.34
CA ALA A 59 -22.99 -4.66 -11.58
C ALA A 59 -21.87 -3.70 -12.00
N LEU A 60 -22.13 -2.39 -11.99
CA LEU A 60 -21.14 -1.38 -12.35
C LEU A 60 -20.03 -1.26 -11.29
N ALA A 61 -20.37 -1.45 -10.01
CA ALA A 61 -19.39 -1.46 -8.92
C ALA A 61 -18.34 -2.56 -9.12
N MET A 62 -18.77 -3.79 -9.42
CA MET A 62 -17.85 -4.91 -9.69
C MET A 62 -17.09 -4.73 -11.00
N LEU A 63 -17.78 -4.29 -12.06
CA LEU A 63 -17.16 -4.07 -13.37
C LEU A 63 -16.06 -3.00 -13.29
N MET A 64 -16.31 -1.87 -12.63
CA MET A 64 -15.32 -0.82 -12.46
C MET A 64 -14.18 -1.23 -11.54
N CYS A 65 -14.43 -2.02 -10.50
CA CYS A 65 -13.39 -2.61 -9.66
C CYS A 65 -12.38 -3.41 -10.51
N ILE A 66 -12.87 -4.28 -11.39
CA ILE A 66 -12.00 -5.08 -12.28
C ILE A 66 -11.22 -4.18 -13.24
N ILE A 67 -11.89 -3.23 -13.91
CA ILE A 67 -11.24 -2.31 -14.86
C ILE A 67 -10.12 -1.51 -14.18
N PHE A 68 -10.39 -0.95 -13.00
CA PHE A 68 -9.41 -0.18 -12.24
C PHE A 68 -8.20 -1.02 -11.86
N VAL A 69 -8.39 -2.26 -11.42
CA VAL A 69 -7.27 -3.17 -11.10
C VAL A 69 -6.43 -3.45 -12.35
N LEU A 70 -7.06 -3.71 -13.49
CA LEU A 70 -6.37 -3.99 -14.75
C LEU A 70 -5.56 -2.79 -15.25
N ILE A 71 -6.07 -1.58 -15.08
CA ILE A 71 -5.39 -0.33 -15.45
C ILE A 71 -4.32 0.03 -14.40
N GLY A 72 -4.64 -0.16 -13.12
CA GLY A 72 -3.82 0.14 -11.96
C GLY A 72 -2.45 -0.52 -11.99
N LYS A 73 -2.34 -1.74 -12.55
CA LYS A 73 -1.05 -2.42 -12.74
C LYS A 73 -0.02 -1.56 -13.50
N VAL A 74 -0.46 -0.84 -14.54
CA VAL A 74 0.43 -0.02 -15.38
C VAL A 74 0.73 1.31 -14.69
N LEU A 75 -0.27 1.93 -14.06
CA LEU A 75 -0.07 3.17 -13.31
C LEU A 75 0.87 2.98 -12.13
N ILE A 76 0.66 1.94 -11.32
CA ILE A 76 1.53 1.64 -10.17
C ILE A 76 2.94 1.28 -10.65
N ALA A 77 3.09 0.50 -11.72
CA ALA A 77 4.39 0.22 -12.30
C ALA A 77 5.12 1.50 -12.75
N ARG A 78 4.39 2.50 -13.27
CA ARG A 78 4.96 3.82 -13.63
C ARG A 78 5.33 4.64 -12.40
N ILE A 79 4.46 4.71 -11.39
CA ILE A 79 4.70 5.46 -10.14
C ILE A 79 5.90 4.88 -9.38
N LYS A 80 6.10 3.56 -9.44
CA LYS A 80 7.24 2.87 -8.82
C LYS A 80 8.57 3.07 -9.57
N ARG A 81 8.60 3.66 -10.77
CA ARG A 81 9.86 3.84 -11.52
C ARG A 81 10.80 4.79 -10.76
N GLY A 82 12.01 4.29 -10.45
CA GLY A 82 13.05 5.06 -9.76
C GLY A 82 12.81 5.29 -8.27
N LYS A 83 11.83 4.60 -7.66
CA LYS A 83 11.57 4.65 -6.21
C LYS A 83 12.07 3.37 -5.53
N PRO A 84 12.54 3.44 -4.27
CA PRO A 84 13.01 2.28 -3.52
C PRO A 84 11.89 1.26 -3.26
N GLU A 85 12.27 0.00 -3.06
CA GLU A 85 11.31 -1.08 -2.76
C GLU A 85 10.54 -0.78 -1.46
N ALA A 86 9.25 -1.15 -1.41
CA ALA A 86 8.31 -0.85 -0.31
C ALA A 86 7.98 0.64 -0.04
N TYR A 87 8.47 1.59 -0.83
CA TYR A 87 8.17 3.02 -0.66
C TYR A 87 6.67 3.33 -0.60
N LEU A 88 5.90 2.79 -1.55
CA LEU A 88 4.47 3.09 -1.66
C LEU A 88 3.68 2.51 -0.48
N ASN A 89 4.02 1.30 -0.05
CA ASN A 89 3.42 0.68 1.14
C ASN A 89 3.69 1.50 2.40
N ARG A 90 4.93 1.97 2.58
CA ARG A 90 5.30 2.82 3.72
C ARG A 90 4.50 4.12 3.73
N LEU A 91 4.34 4.74 2.56
CA LEU A 91 3.55 5.96 2.40
C LEU A 91 2.05 5.72 2.68
N ILE A 92 1.52 4.58 2.24
CA ILE A 92 0.13 4.17 2.53
C ILE A 92 -0.04 3.98 4.04
N GLU A 93 0.87 3.26 4.70
CA GLU A 93 0.81 3.00 6.13
C GLU A 93 0.89 4.32 6.93
N GLU A 94 1.82 5.22 6.57
CA GLU A 94 1.91 6.55 7.19
C GLU A 94 0.65 7.40 6.96
N ARG A 95 0.04 7.31 5.78
CA ARG A 95 -1.17 8.07 5.47
C ARG A 95 -2.38 7.54 6.22
N ILE A 96 -2.56 6.23 6.27
CA ILE A 96 -3.63 5.57 7.04
C ILE A 96 -3.45 5.86 8.52
N ASP A 97 -2.24 5.72 9.06
CA ASP A 97 -1.92 6.05 10.45
C ASP A 97 -2.24 7.52 10.74
N SER A 98 -1.88 8.45 9.84
CA SER A 98 -2.23 9.87 10.02
C SER A 98 -3.74 10.13 10.03
N LEU A 99 -4.51 9.41 9.20
CA LEU A 99 -5.94 9.59 9.07
C LEU A 99 -6.69 9.06 10.30
N LEU A 100 -6.15 8.00 10.91
CA LEU A 100 -6.72 7.34 12.10
C LEU A 100 -6.19 7.94 13.42
N GLY A 101 -5.41 9.03 13.35
CA GLY A 101 -4.86 9.70 14.54
C GLY A 101 -3.72 8.92 15.23
N GLY A 102 -3.06 8.03 14.49
CA GLY A 102 -2.00 7.17 14.99
C GLY A 102 -0.67 7.90 15.24
N ASN A 103 0.03 7.42 16.28
CA ASN A 103 1.39 7.83 16.66
C ASN A 103 2.40 6.71 16.38
N LYS A 104 2.10 5.80 15.45
CA LYS A 104 2.95 4.63 15.19
C LYS A 104 4.28 5.04 14.55
N PHE A 105 4.27 6.12 13.79
CA PHE A 105 5.48 6.67 13.16
C PHE A 105 6.10 7.80 13.97
N ILE A 106 7.42 7.77 14.09
CA ILE A 106 8.20 8.83 14.73
C ILE A 106 8.16 10.06 13.81
N ARG A 107 7.31 11.03 14.13
CA ARG A 107 7.21 12.33 13.41
C ARG A 107 8.13 13.41 13.99
N ARG A 108 8.91 13.08 15.02
CA ARG A 108 9.76 14.06 15.70
C ARG A 108 11.03 14.34 14.88
N ALA A 109 11.32 15.61 14.65
CA ALA A 109 12.64 16.06 14.24
C ALA A 109 13.42 16.45 15.50
N GLY A 110 14.63 15.93 15.66
CA GLY A 110 15.47 16.26 16.81
C GLY A 110 16.85 15.63 16.68
N PHE A 111 17.81 16.16 17.43
CA PHE A 111 19.17 15.62 17.46
C PHE A 111 19.16 14.23 18.11
N TRP A 112 19.66 13.23 17.37
CA TRP A 112 19.88 11.89 17.89
C TRP A 112 21.16 11.90 18.73
N ALA A 113 21.03 11.76 20.05
CA ALA A 113 22.17 11.54 20.92
C ALA A 113 22.40 10.03 21.06
N THR A 114 23.61 9.56 20.73
CA THR A 114 24.01 8.15 20.84
C THR A 114 24.47 7.75 22.24
N ARG A 115 24.50 8.69 23.20
CA ARG A 115 24.91 8.40 24.57
C ARG A 115 23.82 7.62 25.30
N ARG A 116 24.12 6.39 25.74
CA ARG A 116 23.28 5.72 26.76
C ARG A 116 23.33 6.57 28.03
N SER A 117 22.20 7.09 28.47
CA SER A 117 22.11 7.68 29.81
C SER A 117 22.23 6.54 30.81
N SER A 118 23.43 6.35 31.35
CA SER A 118 23.68 5.53 32.53
C SER A 118 23.18 6.29 33.76
N LYS A 119 21.87 6.51 33.85
CA LYS A 119 21.21 6.81 35.12
C LYS A 119 20.20 5.72 35.35
N GLY A 120 20.73 4.60 35.84
CA GLY A 120 19.93 3.71 36.66
C GLY A 120 19.46 4.49 37.90
N LEU A 121 18.18 4.26 38.23
CA LEU A 121 17.60 4.31 39.58
C LEU A 121 18.42 5.07 40.63
N LEU A 122 17.95 6.27 40.96
CA LEU A 122 17.97 6.81 42.32
C LEU A 122 16.57 7.35 42.62
#